data_AF-A0A1E4FVL8-F1
#
_entry.id   AF-A0A1E4FVL8-F1
#
_cell.length_a   1.000
_cell.length_b   1.000
_cell.length_c   1.000
_cell.angle_alpha   90.00
_cell.angle_beta   90.00
_cell.angle_gamma   90.00
#
_symmetry.space_group_name_H-M   'P 1'
#
loop_
_entity.id
_entity.type
_entity.pdbx_description
1 polymer ?
#
loop_
_entity_poly.entity_id
_entity_poly.type
_entity_poly.pdbx_seq_one_letter_code
_entity_poly.pdbx_strand_id
1 'polypeptide(L)'
;MSNLKLGPLPKLGIVRMTVPMPEPLKEELDLYAAEYGRLYGEVDAATLIPHMLEAFLRSDRGWRSRKSKVAAKSRATPSGPSGGVRPPATDADH
;
A
#
# COMPACT_ATOMS: atom_id res chain seq x y z
N MET A 1 -5.47 -32.45 -19.03
CA MET A 1 -4.72 -31.20 -18.80
C MET A 1 -4.94 -30.78 -17.34
N SER A 2 -4.02 -31.11 -16.43
CA SER A 2 -4.18 -30.90 -14.99
C SER A 2 -3.96 -29.43 -14.62
N ASN A 3 -5.03 -28.72 -14.24
CA ASN A 3 -4.95 -27.37 -13.68
C ASN A 3 -4.28 -27.43 -12.30
N LEU A 4 -3.11 -26.81 -12.16
CA LEU A 4 -2.49 -26.58 -10.87
C LEU A 4 -3.39 -25.64 -10.05
N LYS A 5 -3.73 -26.04 -8.82
CA LYS A 5 -4.51 -25.23 -7.86
C LYS A 5 -3.77 -23.96 -7.38
N LEU A 6 -2.48 -23.85 -7.69
CA LEU A 6 -1.67 -22.70 -7.36
C LEU A 6 -1.73 -21.70 -8.52
N GLY A 7 -2.41 -20.58 -8.30
CA GLY A 7 -2.34 -19.42 -9.19
C GLY A 7 -0.92 -18.85 -9.24
N PRO A 8 -0.64 -17.90 -10.15
CA PRO A 8 0.69 -17.30 -10.28
C PRO A 8 1.16 -16.74 -8.95
N LEU A 9 2.38 -17.12 -8.56
CA LEU A 9 2.99 -16.67 -7.30
C LEU A 9 3.19 -15.16 -7.32
N PRO A 10 2.92 -14.46 -6.20
CA PRO A 10 3.17 -13.03 -6.11
C PRO A 10 4.66 -12.74 -6.32
N LYS A 11 4.96 -11.80 -7.21
CA LYS A 11 6.33 -11.36 -7.45
C LYS A 11 6.84 -10.61 -6.22
N LEU A 12 7.75 -11.21 -5.47
CA LEU A 12 8.57 -10.52 -4.49
C LEU A 12 9.54 -9.61 -5.27
N GLY A 13 9.22 -8.31 -5.33
CA GLY A 13 10.05 -7.32 -6.00
C GLY A 13 10.82 -6.47 -4.99
N ILE A 14 12.13 -6.35 -5.17
CA ILE A 14 12.93 -5.33 -4.50
C ILE A 14 12.79 -4.05 -5.34
N VAL A 15 12.38 -2.95 -4.72
CA VAL A 15 12.27 -1.65 -5.37
C VAL A 15 13.43 -0.77 -4.90
N ARG A 16 14.24 -0.29 -5.85
CA ARG A 16 15.26 0.73 -5.58
C ARG A 16 14.66 2.10 -5.84
N MET A 17 14.82 3.02 -4.90
CA MET A 17 14.34 4.39 -5.01
C MET A 17 15.45 5.35 -4.61
N THR A 18 15.68 6.38 -5.42
CA THR A 18 16.58 7.50 -5.10
C THR A 18 15.75 8.66 -4.58
N VAL A 19 16.08 9.18 -3.40
CA VAL A 19 15.37 10.30 -2.77
C VAL A 19 16.36 11.43 -2.56
N PRO A 20 16.14 12.63 -3.13
CA PRO A 20 16.94 13.79 -2.79
C PRO A 20 16.66 14.17 -1.34
N MET A 21 17.72 14.39 -0.57
CA MET A 21 17.63 14.74 0.84
C MET A 21 18.57 15.92 1.16
N PRO A 22 18.17 16.84 2.05
CA PRO A 22 19.07 17.90 2.52
C PRO A 22 20.29 17.31 3.22
N GLU A 23 21.44 17.95 3.06
CA GLU A 23 22.69 17.55 3.71
C GLU A 23 22.58 17.46 5.24
N PRO A 24 21.95 18.42 5.95
CA PRO A 24 21.79 18.30 7.41
C PRO A 24 20.99 17.07 7.83
N LEU A 25 20.01 16.65 7.01
CA LEU A 25 19.22 15.45 7.32
C LEU A 25 20.07 14.18 7.19
N LYS A 26 21.01 14.15 6.24
CA LYS A 26 21.94 13.03 6.09
C LYS A 26 22.85 12.91 7.31
N GLU A 27 23.41 14.01 7.77
CA GLU A 27 24.31 14.04 8.93
C GLU A 27 23.62 13.52 10.19
N GLU A 28 22.40 13.98 10.46
CA GLU A 28 21.60 13.48 11.60
C GLU A 28 21.30 11.99 11.50
N LEU A 29 21.01 11.48 10.30
CA LEU A 29 20.75 10.05 10.09
C LEU A 29 22.01 9.20 10.26
N ASP A 30 23.18 9.70 9.86
CA ASP A 30 24.45 9.03 10.04
C ASP A 30 24.85 8.97 11.53
N LEU A 31 24.63 10.06 12.28
CA LEU A 31 24.83 10.09 13.73
C LEU A 31 23.91 9.10 14.43
N TYR A 32 22.63 9.07 14.06
CA TYR A 32 21.66 8.13 14.61
C TYR A 32 22.07 6.67 14.31
N ALA A 33 22.54 6.38 13.09
CA ALA A 33 23.00 5.06 12.71
C ALA A 33 24.24 4.62 13.52
N ALA A 34 25.17 5.55 13.76
CA ALA A 34 26.32 5.30 14.62
C ALA A 34 25.90 4.99 16.07
N GLU A 35 24.96 5.74 16.64
CA GLU A 35 24.42 5.47 17.98
C GLU A 35 23.70 4.11 18.05
N TYR A 36 22.86 3.80 17.07
CA TYR A 36 22.19 2.51 16.96
C TYR A 36 23.21 1.37 16.86
N GLY A 37 24.27 1.58 16.06
CA GLY A 37 25.30 0.59 15.82
C GLY A 37 26.11 0.22 17.06
N ARG A 38 26.27 1.15 18.00
CA ARG A 38 26.91 0.89 19.29
C ARG A 38 26.14 -0.11 20.16
N LEU A 39 24.82 -0.23 19.96
CA LEU A 39 23.94 -1.08 20.76
C LEU A 39 23.64 -2.42 20.08
N TYR A 40 23.48 -2.40 18.75
CA TYR A 40 22.93 -3.53 18.00
C TYR A 40 23.83 -4.05 16.87
N GLY A 41 25.04 -3.51 16.74
CA GLY A 41 25.98 -3.80 15.66
C GLY A 41 25.92 -2.75 14.56
N GLU A 42 27.08 -2.47 13.97
CA GLU A 42 27.27 -1.40 12.99
C GLU A 42 26.29 -1.51 11.81
N VAL A 43 25.60 -0.41 11.54
CA VAL A 43 24.63 -0.28 10.45
C VAL A 43 24.75 1.10 9.81
N ASP A 44 24.42 1.21 8.54
CA ASP A 44 24.34 2.49 7.84
C ASP A 44 22.93 3.09 7.91
N ALA A 45 22.85 4.40 7.69
CA ALA A 45 21.58 5.10 7.59
C ALA A 45 20.68 4.50 6.48
N ALA A 46 21.27 4.11 5.35
CA ALA A 46 20.54 3.57 4.20
C ALA A 46 19.76 2.28 4.52
N THR A 47 20.29 1.45 5.41
CA THR A 47 19.64 0.23 5.90
C THR A 47 18.57 0.54 6.93
N LEU A 48 18.78 1.55 7.78
CA LEU A 48 17.80 1.94 8.81
C LEU A 48 16.58 2.69 8.23
N ILE A 49 16.77 3.52 7.21
CA ILE A 49 15.71 4.38 6.64
C ILE A 49 14.44 3.58 6.27
N PRO A 50 14.50 2.44 5.54
CA PRO A 50 13.32 1.64 5.24
C PRO A 50 12.53 1.21 6.48
N HIS A 51 13.24 0.80 7.55
CA HIS A 51 12.62 0.37 8.80
C HIS A 51 11.99 1.53 9.57
N MET A 52 12.65 2.69 9.59
CA MET A 52 12.10 3.92 10.18
C MET A 52 10.83 4.36 9.46
N LEU A 53 10.82 4.35 8.13
CA LEU A 53 9.66 4.71 7.32
C LEU A 53 8.50 3.73 7.54
N GLU A 54 8.77 2.44 7.67
CA GLU A 54 7.74 1.45 7.99
C GLU A 54 7.13 1.72 9.38
N ALA A 55 7.97 1.97 10.38
CA ALA A 55 7.52 2.30 11.73
C ALA A 55 6.68 3.59 11.74
N PHE A 56 7.11 4.62 11.01
CA PHE A 56 6.39 5.87 10.84
C PHE A 56 5.00 5.67 10.20
N LEU A 57 4.91 4.92 9.10
CA LEU A 57 3.63 4.64 8.45
C LEU A 57 2.70 3.81 9.34
N ARG A 58 3.26 2.94 10.19
CA ARG A 58 2.49 2.15 11.16
C ARG A 58 1.97 3.02 12.31
N SER A 59 2.71 4.03 12.74
CA SER A 59 2.31 4.91 13.84
C SER A 59 1.32 6.01 13.41
N ASP A 60 1.37 6.47 12.15
CA ASP A 60 0.45 7.50 11.63
C ASP A 60 -1.02 7.02 11.59
N ARG A 61 -1.79 7.41 12.61
CA ARG A 61 -3.23 7.07 12.72
C ARG A 61 -4.08 7.71 11.62
N GLY A 62 -3.72 8.91 11.18
CA GLY A 62 -4.40 9.63 10.11
C GLY A 62 -4.23 8.90 8.77
N TRP A 63 -3.03 8.38 8.49
CA TRP A 63 -2.79 7.49 7.38
C TRP A 63 -3.54 6.16 7.50
N ARG A 64 -3.43 5.46 8.64
CA ARG A 64 -4.06 4.15 8.83
C ARG A 64 -5.58 4.19 8.63
N SER A 65 -6.24 5.22 9.15
CA SER A 65 -7.69 5.40 9.02
C SER A 65 -8.14 5.69 7.58
N ARG A 66 -7.30 6.36 6.77
CA ARG A 66 -7.58 6.58 5.34
C ARG A 66 -7.28 5.33 4.51
N LYS A 67 -6.19 4.62 4.81
CA LYS A 67 -5.80 3.38 4.14
C LYS A 67 -6.89 2.30 4.22
N SER A 68 -7.53 2.13 5.38
CA SER A 68 -8.63 1.17 5.54
C SER A 68 -9.87 1.53 4.71
N LYS A 69 -10.20 2.83 4.59
CA LYS A 69 -11.30 3.31 3.74
C LYS A 69 -11.03 3.07 2.24
N VAL A 70 -9.80 3.30 1.79
CA VAL A 70 -9.39 3.03 0.39
C VAL A 70 -9.47 1.54 0.09
N ALA A 71 -8.98 0.68 0.99
CA ALA A 71 -9.04 -0.78 0.83
C ALA A 71 -10.49 -1.32 0.85
N ALA A 72 -11.38 -0.71 1.64
CA ALA A 72 -12.80 -1.06 1.64
C ALA A 72 -13.49 -0.65 0.33
N LYS A 73 -13.13 0.51 -0.24
CA LYS A 73 -13.71 1.02 -1.49
C LYS A 73 -13.24 0.24 -2.73
N SER A 74 -11.98 -0.23 -2.75
CA SER A 74 -11.47 -1.09 -3.83
C SER A 74 -12.06 -2.50 -3.82
N ARG A 75 -12.64 -2.94 -2.69
CA ARG A 75 -13.32 -4.24 -2.57
C ARG A 75 -14.82 -4.18 -2.87
N ALA A 76 -15.38 -2.98 -3.09
CA ALA A 76 -16.83 -2.74 -3.17
C ALA A 76 -17.41 -2.61 -4.60
N THR A 77 -16.64 -2.77 -5.67
CA THR A 77 -17.20 -2.86 -7.05
C THR A 77 -16.37 -3.81 -7.92
N PRO A 78 -16.97 -4.61 -8.85
CA PRO A 78 -18.21 -4.31 -9.56
C PRO A 78 -19.27 -5.45 -9.52
N SER A 79 -20.50 -5.10 -9.14
CA SER A 79 -21.68 -5.77 -9.67
C SER A 79 -22.60 -4.68 -10.19
N GLY A 80 -22.58 -4.49 -11.51
CA GLY A 80 -23.41 -3.51 -12.20
C GLY A 80 -24.91 -3.81 -12.02
N PRO A 81 -25.78 -2.80 -12.12
CA PRO A 81 -27.20 -3.01 -12.02
C PRO A 81 -27.67 -3.78 -13.27
N SER A 82 -28.06 -5.05 -13.10
CA SER A 82 -28.80 -5.77 -14.13
C SER A 82 -30.12 -5.06 -14.39
N GLY A 83 -30.36 -4.75 -15.65
CA GLY A 83 -31.50 -3.99 -16.13
C GLY A 83 -32.83 -4.64 -15.78
N GLY A 84 -33.74 -3.82 -15.27
CA GLY A 84 -35.16 -4.12 -15.19
C GLY A 84 -35.91 -3.06 -15.99
N VAL A 85 -35.80 -3.10 -17.33
CA VAL A 85 -36.69 -2.33 -18.20
C VAL A 85 -38.05 -3.01 -18.14
N ARG A 86 -39.00 -2.45 -17.39
CA ARG A 86 -40.42 -2.77 -17.51
C ARG A 86 -40.96 -2.00 -18.73
N PRO A 87 -41.55 -2.66 -19.74
CA PRO A 87 -42.29 -1.93 -20.76
C PRO A 87 -43.65 -1.49 -20.19
N PRO A 88 -44.15 -0.28 -20.51
CA PRO A 88 -45.54 0.06 -20.26
C PRO A 88 -46.44 -0.67 -21.28
N ALA A 89 -47.48 -1.33 -20.78
CA ALA A 89 -48.56 -1.87 -21.60
C ALA A 89 -49.30 -0.71 -22.27
N THR A 90 -49.41 -0.77 -23.59
CA THR A 90 -50.33 0.06 -24.37
C THR A 90 -51.74 -0.47 -24.14
N ASP A 91 -52.57 0.33 -23.48
CA ASP A 91 -54.01 0.13 -23.46
C ASP A 91 -54.56 0.57 -24.82
N ALA A 92 -55.13 -0.39 -25.53
CA ALA A 92 -55.93 -0.19 -26.73
C ALA A 92 -57.20 -0.99 -26.51
N ASP A 93 -58.33 -0.33 -26.25
CA ASP A 93 -59.57 -0.48 -27.02
C ASP A 93 -60.67 0.49 -26.53
N HIS A 94 -61.39 1.04 -27.51
CA HIS A 94 -62.78 1.54 -27.52
C HIS A 94 -63.18 2.85 -26.82
#